data_AF-B4FDK6-F1
#
_entry.id   AF-B4FDK6-F1
#
_cell.length_a   1.000
_cell.length_b   1.000
_cell.length_c   1.000
_cell.angle_alpha   90.00
_cell.angle_beta   90.00
_cell.angle_gamma   90.00
#
_symmetry.space_group_name_H-M   'P 1'
#
loop_
_entity.id
_entity.type
_entity.pdbx_description
1 polymer ?
#
loop_
_entity_poly.entity_id
_entity_poly.type
_entity_poly.pdbx_seq_one_letter_code
_entity_poly.pdbx_strand_id
1 'polypeptide(L)'
;MTQHGQHAGTVAISPIEMFQSVFTLVEDEMMGDPAYLIAVIIEFLRSVSKAGLKAPHNLYVMTATLLARSNRYAEIALFVSNKILEPCKELAMQLMELGLQHPPTRKLGMDMLRERGLHHDYVTAMLQDGYYLEALRYARKYKVITVQPALFLEKALAKNSAHNLAAVLSFFCEFTPSFKATSDFVRYRHILSEMV
;
A
#
# COMPACT_ATOMS: atom_id res chain seq x y z
N MET A 1 55.83 11.76 -13.42
CA MET A 1 54.70 10.82 -13.50
C MET A 1 53.84 11.03 -12.27
N THR A 2 52.85 11.90 -12.39
CA THR A 2 52.02 12.40 -11.29
C THR A 2 50.78 11.52 -11.12
N GLN A 3 50.55 11.08 -9.87
CA GLN A 3 49.41 10.28 -9.42
C GLN A 3 48.09 10.93 -9.83
N HIS A 4 47.24 10.19 -10.56
CA HIS A 4 45.83 10.51 -10.70
C HIS A 4 45.12 10.07 -9.42
N GLY A 5 44.96 11.01 -8.48
CA GLY A 5 44.00 10.86 -7.39
C GLY A 5 42.59 10.82 -7.97
N GLN A 6 41.93 9.66 -7.91
CA GLN A 6 40.49 9.57 -8.09
C GLN A 6 39.82 10.40 -7.00
N HIS A 7 39.35 11.61 -7.34
CA HIS A 7 38.37 12.31 -6.53
C HIS A 7 37.07 11.52 -6.62
N ALA A 8 36.84 10.61 -5.67
CA ALA A 8 35.52 10.12 -5.37
C ALA A 8 34.70 11.33 -4.90
N GLY A 9 33.94 11.93 -5.83
CA GLY A 9 33.04 13.04 -5.53
C GLY A 9 32.11 12.61 -4.40
N THR A 10 32.38 13.08 -3.19
CA THR A 10 31.51 12.85 -2.05
C THR A 10 30.19 13.53 -2.39
N VAL A 11 29.09 12.78 -2.42
CA VAL A 11 27.76 13.35 -2.63
C VAL A 11 27.53 14.37 -1.52
N ALA A 12 27.60 15.66 -1.86
CA ALA A 12 27.51 16.74 -0.87
C ALA A 12 26.10 16.86 -0.26
N ILE A 13 25.08 16.30 -0.93
CA ILE A 13 23.68 16.31 -0.50
C ILE A 13 23.05 14.96 -0.86
N SER A 14 22.63 14.20 0.14
CA SER A 14 21.97 12.91 -0.02
C SER A 14 20.54 13.04 -0.59
N PRO A 15 19.97 12.00 -1.21
CA PRO A 15 18.61 12.07 -1.73
C PRO A 15 17.53 12.39 -0.69
N ILE A 16 17.75 11.99 0.57
CA ILE A 16 16.83 12.32 1.67
C ILE A 16 16.93 13.79 2.07
N GLU A 17 18.14 14.37 2.10
CA GLU A 17 18.34 15.80 2.35
C GLU A 17 17.73 16.65 1.24
N MET A 18 17.85 16.22 -0.03
CA MET A 18 17.19 16.88 -1.15
C MET A 18 15.66 16.88 -0.99
N PHE A 19 15.09 15.75 -0.55
CA PHE A 19 13.66 15.67 -0.25
C PHE A 19 13.25 16.65 0.86
N GLN A 20 13.93 16.59 2.01
CA GLN A 20 13.57 17.36 3.20
C GLN A 20 13.81 18.86 3.05
N SER A 21 14.92 19.26 2.43
CA SER A 21 15.39 20.64 2.40
C SER A 21 15.04 21.38 1.10
N VAL A 22 14.52 20.69 0.08
CA VAL A 22 14.15 21.31 -1.20
C VAL A 22 12.73 20.92 -1.59
N PHE A 23 12.45 19.64 -1.85
CA PHE A 23 11.16 19.26 -2.42
C PHE A 23 9.98 19.54 -1.50
N THR A 24 10.10 19.26 -0.20
CA THR A 24 9.03 19.57 0.76
C THR A 24 8.77 21.08 0.82
N LEU A 25 9.81 21.91 0.93
CA LEU A 25 9.65 23.37 1.00
C LEU A 25 9.02 23.94 -0.28
N VAL A 26 9.46 23.46 -1.45
CA VAL A 26 8.89 23.91 -2.72
C VAL A 26 7.44 23.43 -2.86
N GLU A 27 7.09 22.21 -2.45
CA GLU A 27 5.70 21.76 -2.45
C GLU A 27 4.81 22.64 -1.54
N ASP A 28 5.30 22.98 -0.34
CA ASP A 28 4.58 23.78 0.65
C ASP A 28 4.34 25.22 0.20
N GLU A 29 5.31 25.84 -0.48
CA GLU A 29 5.22 27.24 -0.95
C GLU A 29 4.57 27.38 -2.33
N MET A 30 4.52 26.30 -3.11
CA MET A 30 4.02 26.34 -4.48
C MET A 30 2.52 26.59 -4.54
N MET A 31 2.15 27.57 -5.36
CA MET A 31 0.76 27.87 -5.73
C MET A 31 0.53 27.54 -7.20
N GLY A 32 -0.55 26.83 -7.52
CA GLY A 32 -0.93 26.52 -8.91
C GLY A 32 -0.55 25.11 -9.38
N ASP A 33 -0.28 24.97 -10.69
CA ASP A 33 -0.02 23.68 -11.34
C ASP A 33 1.34 23.10 -10.94
N PRO A 34 1.40 21.86 -10.40
CA PRO A 34 2.66 21.24 -9.99
C PRO A 34 3.47 20.63 -11.14
N ALA A 35 3.09 20.85 -12.41
CA ALA A 35 3.75 20.24 -13.58
C ALA A 35 5.28 20.42 -13.58
N TYR A 36 5.75 21.63 -13.28
CA TYR A 36 7.18 21.92 -13.27
C TYR A 36 7.89 21.17 -12.13
N LEU A 37 7.33 21.19 -10.91
CA LEU A 37 7.88 20.44 -9.79
C LEU A 37 7.93 18.93 -10.07
N ILE A 38 6.86 18.38 -10.66
CA ILE A 38 6.83 16.97 -11.08
C ILE A 38 7.96 16.69 -12.07
N ALA A 39 8.15 17.52 -13.09
CA ALA A 39 9.23 17.33 -14.06
C ALA A 39 10.62 17.34 -13.40
N VAL A 40 10.85 18.25 -12.46
CA VAL A 40 12.11 18.32 -11.69
C VAL A 40 12.30 17.07 -10.84
N ILE A 41 11.26 16.60 -10.15
CA ILE A 41 11.31 15.37 -9.34
C ILE A 41 11.61 14.16 -10.22
N ILE A 42 10.96 14.02 -11.37
CA ILE A 42 11.18 12.88 -12.28
C ILE A 42 12.62 12.88 -12.81
N GLU A 43 13.16 14.04 -13.19
CA GLU A 43 14.56 14.13 -13.61
C GLU A 43 15.53 13.82 -12.46
N PHE A 44 15.21 14.26 -11.24
CA PHE A 44 15.97 13.91 -10.05
C PHE A 44 15.96 12.40 -9.78
N LEU A 45 14.79 11.74 -9.82
CA LEU A 45 14.65 10.29 -9.68
C LEU A 45 15.49 9.54 -10.72
N ARG A 46 15.47 10.01 -11.97
CA ARG A 46 16.29 9.47 -13.05
C ARG A 46 17.79 9.60 -12.77
N SER A 47 18.22 10.76 -12.26
CA SER A 47 19.62 11.02 -11.87
C SER A 47 20.06 10.13 -10.70
N VAL A 48 19.23 10.01 -9.66
CA VAL A 48 19.45 9.14 -8.50
C VAL A 48 19.62 7.68 -8.94
N SER A 49 18.72 7.19 -9.80
CA SER A 49 18.80 5.85 -10.37
C SER A 49 20.09 5.63 -11.17
N LYS A 50 20.46 6.58 -12.04
CA LYS A 50 21.69 6.52 -12.83
C LYS A 50 22.96 6.51 -11.95
N ALA A 51 22.92 7.18 -10.81
CA ALA A 51 24.00 7.18 -9.83
C ALA A 51 24.03 5.91 -8.95
N GLY A 52 23.08 4.98 -9.10
CA GLY A 52 22.96 3.79 -8.26
C GLY A 52 22.50 4.08 -6.82
N LEU A 53 21.92 5.26 -6.59
CA LEU A 53 21.40 5.69 -5.29
C LEU A 53 19.92 5.28 -5.16
N LYS A 54 19.43 5.20 -3.92
CA LYS A 54 18.01 4.96 -3.64
C LYS A 54 17.29 6.28 -3.38
N ALA A 55 16.16 6.48 -4.04
CA ALA A 55 15.29 7.59 -3.74
C ALA A 55 14.51 7.34 -2.44
N PRO A 56 14.21 8.38 -1.64
CA PRO A 56 13.37 8.24 -0.46
C PRO A 56 11.93 7.90 -0.87
N HIS A 57 11.30 6.94 -0.18
CA HIS A 57 9.92 6.51 -0.51
C HIS A 57 8.92 7.67 -0.45
N ASN A 58 9.13 8.64 0.43
CA ASN A 58 8.28 9.83 0.56
C ASN A 58 8.25 10.67 -0.72
N LEU A 59 9.33 10.64 -1.53
CA LEU A 59 9.35 11.33 -2.82
C LEU A 59 8.43 10.63 -3.83
N TYR A 60 8.30 9.31 -3.77
CA TYR A 60 7.31 8.60 -4.59
C TYR A 60 5.87 8.94 -4.19
N VAL A 61 5.61 9.02 -2.87
CA VAL A 61 4.30 9.41 -2.30
C VAL A 61 3.94 10.84 -2.71
N MET A 62 4.87 11.78 -2.57
CA MET A 62 4.72 13.18 -3.00
C MET A 62 4.40 13.26 -4.50
N THR A 63 5.19 12.59 -5.34
CA THR A 63 4.98 12.59 -6.81
C THR A 63 3.60 12.06 -7.18
N ALA A 64 3.17 10.94 -6.62
CA ALA A 64 1.84 10.37 -6.86
C ALA A 64 0.72 11.34 -6.42
N THR A 65 0.92 12.02 -5.29
CA THR A 65 -0.04 13.00 -4.75
C THR A 65 -0.15 14.24 -5.63
N LEU A 66 0.98 14.80 -6.10
CA LEU A 66 1.00 15.94 -7.03
C LEU A 66 0.32 15.61 -8.37
N LEU A 67 0.57 14.40 -8.90
CA LEU A 67 -0.09 13.91 -10.10
C LEU A 67 -1.61 13.78 -9.92
N ALA A 68 -2.05 13.16 -8.82
CA ALA A 68 -3.47 12.99 -8.52
C ALA A 68 -4.18 14.33 -8.31
N ARG A 69 -3.57 15.27 -7.57
CA ARG A 69 -4.08 16.66 -7.40
C ARG A 69 -4.31 17.38 -8.73
N SER A 70 -3.58 16.98 -9.78
CA SER A 70 -3.68 17.54 -11.12
C SER A 70 -4.50 16.67 -12.08
N ASN A 71 -5.24 15.67 -11.59
CA ASN A 71 -5.98 14.68 -12.38
C ASN A 71 -5.13 13.86 -13.37
N ARG A 72 -3.81 13.78 -13.16
CA ARG A 72 -2.86 13.04 -14.02
C ARG A 72 -2.74 11.57 -13.63
N TYR A 73 -3.86 10.86 -13.48
CA TYR A 73 -3.86 9.46 -13.05
C TYR A 73 -3.22 8.49 -14.06
N ALA A 74 -3.26 8.81 -15.36
CA ALA A 74 -2.60 8.02 -16.39
C ALA A 74 -1.07 8.02 -16.21
N GLU A 75 -0.48 9.16 -15.82
CA GLU A 75 0.95 9.28 -15.56
C GLU A 75 1.36 8.50 -14.32
N ILE A 76 0.52 8.43 -13.27
CA ILE A 76 0.76 7.56 -12.11
C ILE A 76 0.92 6.10 -12.57
N ALA A 77 -0.01 5.60 -13.38
CA ALA A 77 0.04 4.23 -13.89
C ALA A 77 1.29 4.00 -14.75
N LEU A 78 1.65 4.96 -15.60
CA LEU A 78 2.85 4.90 -16.43
C LEU A 78 4.12 4.85 -15.58
N PHE A 79 4.27 5.73 -14.59
CA PHE A 79 5.47 5.82 -13.78
C PHE A 79 5.67 4.61 -12.87
N VAL A 80 4.59 4.04 -12.32
CA VAL A 80 4.67 2.77 -11.58
C VAL A 80 5.04 1.62 -12.51
N SER A 81 4.40 1.51 -13.68
CA SER A 81 4.65 0.42 -14.63
C SER A 81 6.09 0.44 -15.17
N ASN A 82 6.67 1.63 -15.33
CA ASN A 82 8.05 1.82 -15.76
C ASN A 82 9.06 1.84 -14.59
N LYS A 83 8.62 1.57 -13.35
CA LYS A 83 9.46 1.59 -12.14
C LYS A 83 10.19 2.92 -11.91
N ILE A 84 9.64 4.02 -12.41
CA ILE A 84 10.08 5.37 -12.03
C ILE A 84 9.64 5.66 -10.60
N LEU A 85 8.41 5.28 -10.27
CA LEU A 85 7.94 5.17 -8.88
C LEU A 85 8.08 3.71 -8.45
N GLU A 86 9.17 3.40 -7.74
CA GLU A 86 9.47 2.03 -7.36
C GLU A 86 8.44 1.47 -6.35
N PRO A 87 8.04 0.20 -6.48
CA PRO A 87 7.12 -0.46 -5.54
C PRO A 87 7.58 -0.44 -4.07
N CYS A 88 6.87 0.31 -3.22
CA CYS A 88 7.06 0.30 -1.77
C CYS A 88 5.71 0.32 -1.03
N LYS A 89 5.74 0.03 0.29
CA LYS A 89 4.52 -0.03 1.11
C LYS A 89 3.83 1.34 1.15
N GLU A 90 4.61 2.39 1.36
CA GLU A 90 4.13 3.76 1.49
C GLU A 90 3.42 4.22 0.21
N LEU A 91 4.02 3.96 -0.95
CA LEU A 91 3.41 4.26 -2.24
C LEU A 91 2.14 3.43 -2.46
N ALA A 92 2.15 2.13 -2.15
CA ALA A 92 0.98 1.28 -2.30
C ALA A 92 -0.22 1.79 -1.47
N MET A 93 0.02 2.15 -0.21
CA MET A 93 -1.00 2.74 0.66
C MET A 93 -1.50 4.08 0.11
N GLN A 94 -0.61 4.94 -0.36
CA GLN A 94 -0.99 6.22 -0.97
C GLN A 94 -1.85 6.03 -2.23
N LEU A 95 -1.51 5.08 -3.10
CA LEU A 95 -2.28 4.79 -4.31
C LEU A 95 -3.68 4.25 -3.96
N MET A 96 -3.82 3.46 -2.90
CA MET A 96 -5.13 3.02 -2.43
C MET A 96 -5.99 4.17 -1.92
N GLU A 97 -5.40 5.13 -1.21
CA GLU A 97 -6.07 6.33 -0.70
C GLU A 97 -6.49 7.27 -1.83
N LEU A 98 -5.55 7.63 -2.71
CA LEU A 98 -5.84 8.45 -3.91
C LEU A 98 -6.86 7.78 -4.84
N GLY A 99 -6.93 6.44 -4.78
CA GLY A 99 -7.82 5.62 -5.57
C GLY A 99 -9.24 5.45 -5.01
N LEU A 100 -9.58 6.08 -3.88
CA LEU A 100 -10.96 6.03 -3.34
C LEU A 100 -12.02 6.48 -4.35
N GLN A 101 -11.69 7.47 -5.19
CA GLN A 101 -12.52 7.95 -6.29
C GLN A 101 -12.00 7.56 -7.68
N HIS A 102 -10.88 6.82 -7.74
CA HIS A 102 -10.27 6.38 -9.00
C HIS A 102 -9.86 4.89 -8.91
N PRO A 103 -10.80 3.96 -9.22
CA PRO A 103 -10.59 2.52 -9.03
C PRO A 103 -9.34 1.93 -9.70
N PRO A 104 -8.91 2.37 -10.91
CA PRO A 104 -7.66 1.87 -11.50
C PRO A 104 -6.42 2.17 -10.65
N THR A 105 -6.35 3.34 -10.01
CA THR A 105 -5.24 3.70 -9.12
C THR A 105 -5.29 2.92 -7.81
N ARG A 106 -6.49 2.67 -7.28
CA ARG A 106 -6.65 1.81 -6.10
C ARG A 106 -6.15 0.39 -6.38
N LYS A 107 -6.51 -0.16 -7.55
CA LYS A 107 -6.04 -1.47 -8.01
C LYS A 107 -4.52 -1.52 -8.14
N LEU A 108 -3.90 -0.45 -8.63
CA LEU A 108 -2.44 -0.35 -8.73
C LEU A 108 -1.76 -0.49 -7.35
N GLY A 109 -2.28 0.18 -6.32
CA GLY A 109 -1.80 0.03 -4.95
C GLY A 109 -1.98 -1.40 -4.41
N MET A 110 -3.14 -2.01 -4.65
CA MET A 110 -3.42 -3.40 -4.30
C MET A 110 -2.47 -4.40 -4.97
N ASP A 111 -2.24 -4.25 -6.27
CA ASP A 111 -1.32 -5.11 -7.03
C ASP A 111 0.12 -4.93 -6.51
N MET A 112 0.50 -3.71 -6.13
CA MET A 112 1.80 -3.41 -5.52
C MET A 112 2.00 -4.11 -4.17
N LEU A 113 0.98 -4.11 -3.28
CA LEU A 113 1.04 -4.86 -2.02
C LEU A 113 1.23 -6.37 -2.28
N ARG A 114 0.51 -6.90 -3.28
CA ARG A 114 0.58 -8.32 -3.66
C ARG A 114 1.98 -8.68 -4.20
N GLU A 115 2.53 -7.86 -5.09
CA GLU A 115 3.87 -8.06 -5.68
C GLU A 115 4.96 -8.01 -4.62
N ARG A 116 4.83 -7.11 -3.63
CA ARG A 116 5.80 -6.95 -2.54
C ARG A 116 5.68 -8.00 -1.43
N GLY A 117 4.70 -8.90 -1.50
CA GLY A 117 4.45 -9.89 -0.44
C GLY A 117 3.91 -9.29 0.86
N LEU A 118 3.31 -8.10 0.80
CA LEU A 118 2.69 -7.42 1.94
C LEU A 118 1.29 -8.01 2.19
N HIS A 119 1.27 -9.31 2.50
CA HIS A 119 0.05 -10.12 2.48
C HIS A 119 -1.00 -9.68 3.50
N HIS A 120 -0.58 -9.23 4.70
CA HIS A 120 -1.50 -8.70 5.70
C HIS A 120 -2.23 -7.45 5.20
N ASP A 121 -1.47 -6.46 4.73
CA ASP A 121 -2.02 -5.20 4.21
C ASP A 121 -2.94 -5.47 3.00
N TYR A 122 -2.53 -6.38 2.11
CA TYR A 122 -3.31 -6.78 0.94
C TYR A 122 -4.66 -7.42 1.33
N VAL A 123 -4.67 -8.34 2.31
CA VAL A 123 -5.90 -8.98 2.78
C VAL A 123 -6.83 -7.95 3.45
N THR A 124 -6.28 -7.03 4.25
CA THR A 124 -7.04 -5.95 4.87
C THR A 124 -7.70 -5.06 3.82
N ALA A 125 -6.97 -4.67 2.77
CA ALA A 125 -7.50 -3.88 1.68
C ALA A 125 -8.60 -4.62 0.90
N MET A 126 -8.45 -5.93 0.64
CA MET A 126 -9.50 -6.73 0.00
C MET A 126 -10.80 -6.77 0.83
N LEU A 127 -10.67 -6.84 2.15
CA LEU A 127 -11.81 -6.86 3.06
C LEU A 127 -12.56 -5.52 3.06
N GLN A 128 -11.83 -4.41 3.00
CA GLN A 128 -12.39 -3.06 2.87
C GLN A 128 -13.18 -2.93 1.56
N ASP A 129 -12.65 -3.45 0.45
CA ASP A 129 -13.29 -3.42 -0.88
C ASP A 129 -14.46 -4.42 -1.01
N GLY A 130 -14.77 -5.18 0.04
CA GLY A 130 -15.91 -6.10 0.08
C GLY A 130 -15.61 -7.53 -0.42
N TYR A 131 -14.38 -7.81 -0.85
CA TYR A 131 -13.93 -9.11 -1.36
C TYR A 131 -13.56 -10.09 -0.22
N TYR A 132 -14.41 -10.23 0.80
CA TYR A 132 -14.04 -10.97 2.02
C TYR A 132 -13.84 -12.48 1.79
N LEU A 133 -14.55 -13.11 0.85
CA LEU A 133 -14.37 -14.54 0.55
C LEU A 133 -13.03 -14.79 -0.15
N GLU A 134 -12.69 -13.93 -1.12
CA GLU A 134 -11.41 -13.96 -1.81
C GLU A 134 -10.27 -13.64 -0.85
N ALA A 135 -10.48 -12.72 0.08
CA ALA A 135 -9.55 -12.41 1.17
C ALA A 135 -9.30 -13.63 2.08
N LEU A 136 -10.33 -14.40 2.47
CA LEU A 136 -10.17 -15.65 3.22
C LEU A 136 -9.39 -16.71 2.44
N ARG A 137 -9.70 -16.87 1.14
CA ARG A 137 -8.98 -17.81 0.25
C ARG A 137 -7.51 -17.41 0.13
N TYR A 138 -7.22 -16.12 -0.03
CA TYR A 138 -5.87 -15.59 -0.11
C TYR A 138 -5.12 -15.79 1.21
N ALA A 139 -5.74 -15.43 2.35
CA ALA A 139 -5.16 -15.62 3.68
C ALA A 139 -4.77 -17.08 3.91
N ARG A 140 -5.64 -18.03 3.54
CA ARG A 140 -5.34 -19.47 3.60
C ARG A 140 -4.15 -19.85 2.71
N LYS A 141 -4.15 -19.42 1.45
CA LYS A 141 -3.11 -19.75 0.47
C LYS A 141 -1.72 -19.25 0.93
N TYR A 142 -1.64 -18.04 1.47
CA TYR A 142 -0.38 -17.41 1.90
C TYR A 142 -0.13 -17.48 3.41
N LYS A 143 -0.93 -18.27 4.15
CA LYS A 143 -0.84 -18.47 5.61
C LYS A 143 -0.79 -17.16 6.42
N VAL A 144 -1.63 -16.20 6.04
CA VAL A 144 -1.71 -14.88 6.68
C VAL A 144 -2.51 -14.96 7.98
N ILE A 145 -1.89 -15.49 9.04
CA ILE A 145 -2.55 -15.69 10.35
C ILE A 145 -2.76 -14.39 11.15
N THR A 146 -2.19 -13.28 10.68
CA THR A 146 -2.27 -11.96 11.33
C THR A 146 -3.56 -11.19 11.02
N VAL A 147 -4.44 -11.76 10.18
CA VAL A 147 -5.75 -11.16 9.88
C VAL A 147 -6.61 -11.12 11.14
N GLN A 148 -7.48 -10.12 11.26
CA GLN A 148 -8.38 -9.98 12.41
C GLN A 148 -9.69 -10.74 12.17
N PRO A 149 -9.97 -11.86 12.88
CA PRO A 149 -11.17 -12.66 12.65
C PRO A 149 -12.48 -11.87 12.81
N ALA A 150 -12.53 -10.94 13.78
CA ALA A 150 -13.68 -10.09 14.03
C ALA A 150 -14.20 -9.41 12.75
N LEU A 151 -13.33 -8.78 11.96
CA LEU A 151 -13.74 -8.04 10.76
C LEU A 151 -14.40 -8.93 9.69
N PHE A 152 -13.96 -10.18 9.57
CA PHE A 152 -14.57 -11.15 8.67
C PHE A 152 -15.89 -11.68 9.21
N LEU A 153 -15.98 -11.91 10.51
CA LEU A 153 -17.19 -12.38 11.19
C LEU A 153 -18.30 -11.30 11.16
N GLU A 154 -17.95 -10.03 11.32
CA GLU A 154 -18.86 -8.89 11.15
C GLU A 154 -19.45 -8.85 9.74
N LYS A 155 -18.60 -8.99 8.71
CA LYS A 155 -19.05 -9.06 7.30
C LYS A 155 -19.93 -10.28 7.04
N ALA A 156 -19.64 -11.42 7.67
CA ALA A 156 -20.45 -12.62 7.55
C ALA A 156 -21.82 -12.45 8.23
N LEU A 157 -21.85 -11.83 9.40
CA LEU A 157 -23.06 -11.52 10.16
C LEU A 157 -23.96 -10.53 9.42
N ALA A 158 -23.39 -9.49 8.80
CA ALA A 158 -24.14 -8.50 8.03
C ALA A 158 -24.92 -9.10 6.84
N LYS A 159 -24.54 -10.29 6.37
CA LYS A 159 -25.29 -11.04 5.34
C LYS A 159 -26.51 -11.81 5.88
N ASN A 160 -26.75 -11.77 7.19
CA ASN A 160 -27.86 -12.41 7.88
C ASN A 160 -28.06 -13.90 7.52
N SER A 161 -26.95 -14.65 7.44
CA SER A 161 -26.96 -16.07 7.10
C SER A 161 -26.19 -16.87 8.15
N ALA A 162 -26.90 -17.67 8.94
CA ALA A 162 -26.32 -18.54 9.96
C ALA A 162 -25.27 -19.49 9.35
N HIS A 163 -25.56 -20.03 8.16
CA HIS A 163 -24.62 -20.91 7.44
C HIS A 163 -23.30 -20.21 7.10
N ASN A 164 -23.37 -18.98 6.58
CA ASN A 164 -22.18 -18.20 6.24
C ASN A 164 -21.37 -17.84 7.49
N LEU A 165 -22.04 -17.40 8.57
CA LEU A 165 -21.38 -17.11 9.84
C LEU A 165 -20.69 -18.36 10.42
N ALA A 166 -21.38 -19.51 10.42
CA ALA A 166 -20.83 -20.78 10.86
C ALA A 166 -19.59 -21.21 10.06
N ALA A 167 -19.62 -21.03 8.74
CA ALA A 167 -18.48 -21.35 7.86
C ALA A 167 -17.26 -20.46 8.16
N VAL A 168 -17.45 -19.15 8.36
CA VAL A 168 -16.35 -18.22 8.69
C VAL A 168 -15.81 -18.48 10.10
N LEU A 169 -16.68 -18.78 11.07
CA LEU A 169 -16.27 -19.14 12.42
C LEU A 169 -15.43 -20.43 12.43
N SER A 170 -15.87 -21.44 11.67
CA SER A 170 -15.16 -22.72 11.52
C SER A 170 -13.81 -22.52 10.83
N PHE A 171 -13.76 -21.69 9.79
CA PHE A 171 -12.51 -21.30 9.13
C PHE A 171 -11.48 -20.79 10.14
N PHE A 172 -11.84 -19.84 11.02
CA PHE A 172 -10.88 -19.28 11.97
C PHE A 172 -10.52 -20.23 13.11
N CYS A 173 -11.40 -21.18 13.47
CA CYS A 173 -11.06 -22.24 14.41
C CYS A 173 -9.93 -23.14 13.90
N GLU A 174 -9.86 -23.37 12.59
CA GLU A 174 -8.82 -24.17 11.94
C GLU A 174 -7.59 -23.34 11.57
N PHE A 175 -7.81 -22.09 11.15
CA PHE A 175 -6.77 -21.26 10.53
C PHE A 175 -5.99 -20.40 11.51
N THR A 176 -6.63 -19.92 12.59
CA THR A 176 -6.01 -18.99 13.54
C THR A 176 -5.70 -19.70 14.87
N PRO A 177 -4.42 -19.79 15.27
CA PRO A 177 -4.04 -20.41 16.54
C PRO A 177 -4.75 -19.77 17.73
N SER A 178 -5.20 -20.59 18.67
CA SER A 178 -5.87 -20.16 19.91
C SER A 178 -7.15 -19.33 19.70
N PHE A 179 -7.70 -19.27 18.49
CA PHE A 179 -8.91 -18.47 18.22
C PHE A 179 -10.08 -18.84 19.13
N LYS A 180 -10.26 -20.11 19.46
CA LYS A 180 -11.31 -20.60 20.37
C LYS A 180 -11.23 -20.03 21.80
N ALA A 181 -10.07 -19.51 22.22
CA ALA A 181 -9.89 -18.88 23.52
C ALA A 181 -10.16 -17.35 23.52
N THR A 182 -10.50 -16.78 22.35
CA THR A 182 -10.72 -15.34 22.21
C THR A 182 -12.16 -14.94 22.54
N SER A 183 -12.36 -13.69 22.96
CA SER A 183 -13.68 -13.10 23.17
C SER A 183 -14.52 -13.06 21.88
N ASP A 184 -13.87 -12.88 20.73
CA ASP A 184 -14.53 -12.91 19.42
C ASP A 184 -15.19 -14.26 19.16
N PHE A 185 -14.47 -15.37 19.39
CA PHE A 185 -15.05 -16.70 19.23
C PHE A 185 -16.29 -16.89 20.11
N VAL A 186 -16.20 -16.53 21.40
CA VAL A 186 -17.33 -16.64 22.34
C VAL A 186 -18.52 -15.81 21.86
N ARG A 187 -18.29 -14.55 21.47
CA ARG A 187 -19.32 -13.63 20.97
C ARG A 187 -20.02 -14.17 19.73
N TYR A 188 -19.28 -14.52 18.69
CA TYR A 188 -19.88 -14.98 17.43
C TYR A 188 -20.48 -16.38 17.52
N ARG A 189 -19.99 -17.22 18.43
CA ARG A 189 -20.60 -18.52 18.72
C ARG A 189 -21.98 -18.38 19.37
N HIS A 190 -22.15 -17.40 20.27
CA HIS A 190 -23.43 -17.08 20.91
C HIS A 190 -24.42 -16.51 19.89
N ILE A 191 -24.00 -15.51 19.09
CA ILE A 191 -24.85 -14.95 18.03
C ILE A 191 -25.32 -16.05 17.07
N LEU A 192 -24.41 -16.95 16.67
CA LEU A 192 -24.78 -18.06 15.80
C LEU A 192 -25.83 -19.00 16.42
N SER A 193 -25.81 -19.24 17.73
CA SER A 193 -26.85 -20.06 18.39
C SER A 193 -28.20 -19.37 18.49
N GLU A 194 -28.27 -18.05 18.44
CA GLU A 194 -29.53 -17.31 18.45
C GLU A 194 -30.16 -17.21 17.05
N MET A 195 -29.36 -17.43 15.99
CA MET A 195 -29.82 -17.40 14.59
C MET A 195 -30.42 -18.73 14.11
N VAL A 196 -30.23 -19.83 14.86
CA VAL A 196 -30.66 -21.20 14.52
C VAL A 196 -31.81 -21.59 15.42
#